data_AF-A0A5S3SEM1-F1
#
_entry.id   AF-A0A5S3SEM1-F1
#
_cell.length_a   1.000
_cell.length_b   1.000
_cell.length_c   1.000
_cell.angle_alpha   90.00
_cell.angle_beta   90.00
_cell.angle_gamma   90.00
#
_symmetry.space_group_name_H-M   'P 1'
#
loop_
_entity.id
_entity.type
_entity.pdbx_description
1 polymer ?
#
loop_
_entity_poly.entity_id
_entity_poly.type
_entity_poly.pdbx_seq_one_letter_code
_entity_poly.pdbx_strand_id
1 'polypeptide(L)'
;MNLNDFQKKVLKEASSTSGYGGFAVKSSIRHMERSVLLRESMPEIAAFVAITAEEESATAIFAALKKRRYANANKLKSWDHKHKSGISQFFDLIGGALGILKNEIPLELFFDSLNGNKKEKLWVRMPIGEDGDKKICIVPQPPLNLVSVEPNGKATDYLLKVREIASDRGIDSIFKYIQEIANERNKMLYASNSSVSKVTNIDEVLTKHLSSAYRNHLIYLLIDQHAHQNLVQEALDVFLIILKRIDEKET
;
A
#
# COMPACT_ATOMS: atom_id res chain seq x y z
N MET A 1 9.97 1.04 -18.20
CA MET A 1 9.60 1.83 -17.00
C MET A 1 10.77 2.73 -16.66
N ASN A 2 10.59 4.04 -16.64
CA ASN A 2 11.67 4.97 -16.32
C ASN A 2 11.68 5.20 -14.80
N LEU A 3 12.58 4.50 -14.09
CA LEU A 3 12.71 4.59 -12.64
C LEU A 3 13.94 5.40 -12.25
N ASN A 4 13.79 6.23 -11.22
CA ASN A 4 14.94 6.86 -10.56
C ASN A 4 15.70 5.85 -9.68
N ASP A 5 16.89 6.22 -9.22
CA ASP A 5 17.76 5.30 -8.49
C ASP A 5 17.21 4.90 -7.12
N PHE A 6 16.45 5.78 -6.47
CA PHE A 6 15.74 5.46 -5.24
C PHE A 6 14.68 4.38 -5.49
N GLN A 7 13.86 4.53 -6.53
CA GLN A 7 12.84 3.56 -6.93
C GLN A 7 13.46 2.21 -7.27
N LYS A 8 14.57 2.19 -8.03
CA LYS A 8 15.32 0.97 -8.32
C LYS A 8 15.81 0.29 -7.04
N LYS A 9 16.35 1.07 -6.09
CA LYS A 9 16.82 0.56 -4.78
C LYS A 9 15.67 -0.06 -3.98
N VAL A 10 14.50 0.58 -3.95
CA VAL A 10 13.29 0.03 -3.29
C VAL A 10 12.92 -1.33 -3.87
N LEU A 11 12.80 -1.44 -5.19
CA LEU A 11 12.42 -2.71 -5.83
C LEU A 11 13.48 -3.80 -5.62
N LYS A 12 14.77 -3.44 -5.66
CA LYS A 12 15.88 -4.34 -5.37
C LYS A 12 15.84 -4.86 -3.93
N GLU A 13 15.69 -3.97 -2.95
CA GLU A 13 15.64 -4.36 -1.54
C GLU A 13 14.38 -5.15 -1.22
N ALA A 14 13.22 -4.77 -1.76
CA ALA A 14 11.98 -5.51 -1.56
C ALA A 14 12.05 -6.94 -2.11
N SER A 15 12.62 -7.10 -3.32
CA SER A 15 12.77 -8.43 -3.96
C SER A 15 13.89 -9.29 -3.35
N SER A 16 14.81 -8.70 -2.58
CA SER A 16 15.87 -9.44 -1.89
C SER A 16 15.41 -10.09 -0.58
N THR A 17 14.23 -9.70 -0.08
CA THR A 17 13.64 -10.29 1.13
C THR A 17 13.32 -11.77 0.95
N SER A 18 13.38 -12.55 2.04
CA SER A 18 13.14 -13.99 2.03
C SER A 18 11.69 -14.35 2.38
N GLY A 19 11.30 -15.58 2.01
CA GLY A 19 9.99 -16.13 2.30
C GLY A 19 8.91 -15.72 1.31
N TYR A 20 7.64 -16.04 1.63
CA TYR A 20 6.51 -15.84 0.74
C TYR A 20 6.33 -14.37 0.31
N GLY A 21 6.54 -13.42 1.22
CA GLY A 21 6.48 -11.99 0.91
C GLY A 21 7.48 -11.58 -0.18
N GLY A 22 8.72 -12.05 -0.11
CA GLY A 22 9.74 -11.79 -1.12
C GLY A 22 9.41 -12.40 -2.49
N PHE A 23 8.81 -13.59 -2.53
CA PHE A 23 8.33 -14.18 -3.78
C PHE A 23 7.16 -13.40 -4.38
N ALA A 24 6.21 -12.93 -3.55
CA ALA A 24 5.13 -12.05 -4.00
C ALA A 24 5.66 -10.72 -4.56
N VAL A 25 6.70 -10.13 -3.94
CA VAL A 25 7.38 -8.95 -4.51
C VAL A 25 8.00 -9.24 -5.88
N LYS A 26 8.74 -10.36 -6.02
CA LYS A 26 9.32 -10.74 -7.31
C LYS A 26 8.25 -10.96 -8.39
N SER A 27 7.13 -11.56 -8.01
CA SER A 27 5.97 -11.75 -8.89
C SER A 27 5.40 -10.40 -9.32
N SER A 28 5.14 -9.50 -8.37
CA SER A 28 4.67 -8.13 -8.62
C SER A 28 5.57 -7.39 -9.60
N ILE A 29 6.89 -7.33 -9.35
CA ILE A 29 7.84 -6.63 -10.23
C ILE A 29 7.84 -7.20 -11.65
N ARG A 30 7.81 -8.53 -11.78
CA ARG A 30 7.71 -9.20 -13.09
C ARG A 30 6.42 -8.81 -13.82
N HIS A 31 5.31 -8.67 -13.10
CA HIS A 31 4.06 -8.18 -13.67
C HIS A 31 4.15 -6.69 -14.04
N MET A 32 4.76 -5.84 -13.22
CA MET A 32 4.99 -4.42 -13.56
C MET A 32 5.79 -4.27 -14.86
N GLU A 33 6.85 -5.04 -15.04
CA GLU A 33 7.67 -5.01 -16.26
C GLU A 33 6.87 -5.48 -17.49
N ARG A 34 6.12 -6.58 -17.32
CA ARG A 34 5.32 -7.16 -18.40
C ARG A 34 4.17 -6.27 -18.85
N SER A 35 3.49 -5.59 -17.93
CA SER A 35 2.40 -4.69 -18.30
C SER A 35 2.91 -3.54 -19.17
N VAL A 36 4.11 -3.02 -18.89
CA VAL A 36 4.75 -2.00 -19.72
C VAL A 36 5.12 -2.54 -21.10
N LEU A 37 5.66 -3.76 -21.19
CA LEU A 37 6.03 -4.38 -22.47
C LEU A 37 4.81 -4.67 -23.36
N LEU A 38 3.68 -5.03 -22.77
CA LEU A 38 2.46 -5.38 -23.49
C LEU A 38 1.58 -4.17 -23.84
N ARG A 39 1.93 -2.97 -23.34
CA ARG A 39 1.10 -1.76 -23.44
C ARG A 39 0.57 -1.48 -24.84
N GLU A 40 1.43 -1.60 -25.85
CA GLU A 40 1.11 -1.21 -27.23
C GLU A 40 0.52 -2.37 -28.04
N SER A 41 0.96 -3.60 -27.78
CA SER A 41 0.56 -4.78 -28.55
C SER A 41 -0.71 -5.45 -28.03
N MET A 42 -0.95 -5.40 -26.71
CA MET A 42 -2.06 -6.07 -26.03
C MET A 42 -2.53 -5.25 -24.81
N PRO A 43 -3.17 -4.08 -25.01
CA PRO A 43 -3.49 -3.15 -23.94
C PRO A 43 -4.40 -3.74 -22.85
N GLU A 44 -5.36 -4.61 -23.21
CA GLU A 44 -6.23 -5.30 -22.24
C GLU A 44 -5.42 -6.25 -21.34
N ILE A 45 -4.47 -6.98 -21.92
CA ILE A 45 -3.58 -7.86 -21.16
C ILE A 45 -2.60 -7.04 -20.32
N ALA A 46 -2.10 -5.93 -20.85
CA ALA A 46 -1.26 -5.00 -20.08
C ALA A 46 -1.99 -4.49 -18.84
N ALA A 47 -3.26 -4.07 -18.97
CA ALA A 47 -4.11 -3.65 -17.86
C ALA A 47 -4.31 -4.77 -16.84
N PHE A 48 -4.68 -5.98 -17.29
CA PHE A 48 -4.88 -7.13 -16.41
C PHE A 48 -3.60 -7.50 -15.63
N VAL A 49 -2.45 -7.48 -16.31
CA VAL A 49 -1.16 -7.76 -15.69
C VAL A 49 -0.77 -6.67 -14.69
N ALA A 50 -1.10 -5.40 -14.94
CA ALA A 50 -0.86 -4.31 -13.99
C ALA A 50 -1.72 -4.46 -12.72
N ILE A 51 -3.00 -4.83 -12.84
CA ILE A 51 -3.87 -5.16 -11.70
C ILE A 51 -3.25 -6.31 -10.89
N THR A 52 -2.75 -7.35 -11.58
CA THR A 52 -2.09 -8.48 -10.93
C THR A 52 -0.82 -8.07 -10.19
N ALA A 53 -0.04 -7.13 -10.72
CA ALA A 53 1.13 -6.58 -10.03
C ALA A 53 0.73 -5.95 -8.68
N GLU A 54 -0.32 -5.13 -8.69
CA GLU A 54 -0.84 -4.53 -7.47
C GLU A 54 -1.30 -5.60 -6.45
N GLU A 55 -2.02 -6.62 -6.89
CA GLU A 55 -2.46 -7.71 -6.02
C GLU A 55 -1.31 -8.51 -5.38
N GLU A 56 -0.25 -8.80 -6.14
CA GLU A 56 0.94 -9.47 -5.64
C GLU A 56 1.71 -8.58 -4.65
N SER A 57 1.76 -7.27 -4.89
CA SER A 57 2.34 -6.31 -3.95
C SER A 57 1.54 -6.24 -2.63
N ALA A 58 0.20 -6.31 -2.68
CA ALA A 58 -0.66 -6.41 -1.51
C ALA A 58 -0.43 -7.72 -0.73
N THR A 59 -0.25 -8.81 -1.48
CA THR A 59 0.08 -10.13 -0.92
C THR A 59 1.39 -10.09 -0.13
N ALA A 60 2.40 -9.36 -0.61
CA ALA A 60 3.65 -9.16 0.12
C ALA A 60 3.42 -8.46 1.47
N ILE A 61 2.57 -7.42 1.52
CA ILE A 61 2.21 -6.74 2.77
C ILE A 61 1.53 -7.70 3.74
N PHE A 62 0.55 -8.50 3.26
CA PHE A 62 -0.12 -9.48 4.11
C PHE A 62 0.85 -10.52 4.67
N ALA A 63 1.81 -10.96 3.85
CA ALA A 63 2.87 -11.86 4.29
C ALA A 63 3.76 -11.22 5.36
N ALA A 64 4.14 -9.94 5.20
CA ALA A 64 4.93 -9.21 6.19
C ALA A 64 4.17 -9.06 7.52
N LEU A 65 2.89 -8.71 7.48
CA LEU A 65 2.05 -8.58 8.68
C LEU A 65 1.97 -9.91 9.46
N LYS A 66 1.75 -11.03 8.75
CA LYS A 66 1.73 -12.37 9.36
C LYS A 66 3.10 -12.77 9.91
N LYS A 67 4.17 -12.56 9.15
CA LYS A 67 5.56 -12.85 9.55
C LYS A 67 5.96 -12.07 10.81
N ARG A 68 5.53 -10.81 10.91
CA ARG A 68 5.77 -9.92 12.06
C ARG A 68 4.77 -10.11 13.21
N ARG A 69 3.85 -11.08 13.08
CA ARG A 69 2.87 -11.47 14.12
C ARG A 69 2.02 -10.29 14.61
N TYR A 70 1.60 -9.42 13.69
CA TYR A 70 0.58 -8.42 14.01
C TYR A 70 -0.70 -9.11 14.46
N ALA A 71 -1.37 -8.55 15.46
CA ALA A 71 -2.60 -9.12 15.98
C ALA A 71 -3.65 -9.17 14.87
N ASN A 72 -4.42 -10.26 14.82
CA ASN A 72 -5.44 -10.51 13.80
C ASN A 72 -4.95 -10.61 12.34
N ALA A 73 -3.64 -10.56 12.05
CA ALA A 73 -3.12 -10.64 10.68
C ALA A 73 -3.48 -11.96 9.96
N ASN A 74 -3.77 -13.02 10.70
CA ASN A 74 -4.27 -14.29 10.17
C ASN A 74 -5.68 -14.20 9.54
N LYS A 75 -6.47 -13.17 9.88
CA LYS A 75 -7.79 -12.91 9.26
C LYS A 75 -7.69 -12.38 7.82
N LEU A 76 -6.51 -11.94 7.40
CA LEU A 76 -6.25 -11.54 6.01
C LEU A 76 -6.18 -12.77 5.09
N LYS A 77 -7.06 -12.82 4.09
CA LYS A 77 -7.10 -13.88 3.08
C LYS A 77 -6.32 -13.44 1.85
N SER A 78 -5.10 -13.94 1.68
CA SER A 78 -4.22 -13.57 0.55
C SER A 78 -4.72 -14.09 -0.81
N TRP A 79 -5.59 -15.09 -0.81
CA TRP A 79 -6.25 -15.59 -2.01
C TRP A 79 -7.51 -14.79 -2.38
N ASP A 80 -8.02 -13.95 -1.48
CA ASP A 80 -9.22 -13.18 -1.73
C ASP A 80 -8.87 -11.86 -2.43
N HIS A 81 -9.36 -11.71 -3.66
CA HIS A 81 -9.13 -10.52 -4.47
C HIS A 81 -9.69 -9.26 -3.81
N LYS A 82 -10.81 -9.34 -3.08
CA LYS A 82 -11.39 -8.16 -2.40
C LYS A 82 -10.48 -7.65 -1.30
N HIS A 83 -9.86 -8.57 -0.56
CA HIS A 83 -8.86 -8.22 0.44
C HIS A 83 -7.66 -7.53 -0.22
N LYS A 84 -7.12 -8.07 -1.32
CA LYS A 84 -5.95 -7.51 -2.00
C LYS A 84 -6.25 -6.16 -2.65
N SER A 85 -7.31 -6.07 -3.45
CA SER A 85 -7.70 -4.84 -4.16
C SER A 85 -8.10 -3.72 -3.20
N GLY A 86 -8.66 -4.04 -2.02
CA GLY A 86 -9.05 -3.03 -1.04
C GLY A 86 -7.89 -2.29 -0.37
N ILE A 87 -6.66 -2.82 -0.43
CA ILE A 87 -5.54 -2.27 0.34
C ILE A 87 -5.12 -0.88 -0.16
N SER A 88 -5.05 -0.67 -1.47
CA SER A 88 -4.59 0.59 -2.05
C SER A 88 -5.56 1.72 -1.75
N GLN A 89 -6.85 1.41 -1.78
CA GLN A 89 -7.94 2.36 -1.53
C GLN A 89 -7.97 2.69 -0.04
N PHE A 90 -7.74 1.69 0.80
CA PHE A 90 -7.56 1.91 2.23
C PHE A 90 -6.34 2.80 2.51
N PHE A 91 -5.21 2.62 1.82
CA PHE A 91 -4.04 3.48 1.98
C PHE A 91 -4.31 4.94 1.60
N ASP A 92 -5.10 5.18 0.55
CA ASP A 92 -5.47 6.54 0.15
C ASP A 92 -6.40 7.23 1.16
N LEU A 93 -7.21 6.46 1.90
CA LEU A 93 -8.07 6.97 2.97
C LEU A 93 -7.29 7.19 4.27
N ILE A 94 -6.54 6.19 4.73
CA ILE A 94 -5.79 6.30 5.98
C ILE A 94 -4.66 7.31 5.87
N GLY A 95 -4.03 7.46 4.70
CA GLY A 95 -3.04 8.51 4.46
C GLY A 95 -3.60 9.90 4.75
N GLY A 96 -4.84 10.18 4.34
CA GLY A 96 -5.51 11.44 4.69
C GLY A 96 -5.84 11.57 6.19
N ALA A 97 -5.95 10.45 6.90
CA ALA A 97 -6.25 10.42 8.34
C ALA A 97 -5.01 10.64 9.21
N LEU A 98 -3.80 10.50 8.65
CA LEU A 98 -2.55 10.74 9.35
C LEU A 98 -2.39 12.24 9.61
N GLY A 99 -2.47 12.64 10.87
CA GLY A 99 -2.32 14.06 11.27
C GLY A 99 -1.01 14.69 10.80
N ILE A 100 0.07 13.90 10.67
CA ILE A 100 1.37 14.35 10.18
C ILE A 100 1.28 14.80 8.71
N LEU A 101 0.51 14.09 7.88
CA LEU A 101 0.28 14.47 6.49
C LEU A 101 -0.70 15.65 6.39
N LYS A 102 -1.71 15.71 7.27
CA LYS A 102 -2.66 16.83 7.35
C LYS A 102 -1.99 18.15 7.75
N ASN A 103 -1.01 18.09 8.64
CA ASN A 103 -0.30 19.27 9.15
C ASN A 103 0.92 19.65 8.29
N GLU A 104 1.02 19.12 7.06
CA GLU A 104 2.08 19.40 6.10
C GLU A 104 3.50 19.16 6.67
N ILE A 105 3.63 18.27 7.65
CA ILE A 105 4.95 17.92 8.18
C ILE A 105 5.68 17.11 7.10
N PRO A 106 6.83 17.59 6.59
CA PRO A 106 7.53 16.89 5.53
C PRO A 106 8.00 15.52 6.02
N LEU A 107 7.65 14.48 5.28
CA LEU A 107 8.16 13.13 5.50
C LEU A 107 9.02 12.72 4.32
N GLU A 108 10.24 12.29 4.61
CA GLU A 108 11.18 11.79 3.61
C GLU A 108 11.50 10.33 3.87
N LEU A 109 11.54 9.56 2.79
CA LEU A 109 11.99 8.18 2.82
C LEU A 109 13.48 8.12 2.47
N PHE A 110 14.25 7.34 3.21
CA PHE A 110 15.68 7.17 2.96
C PHE A 110 16.15 5.78 3.36
N PHE A 111 17.26 5.34 2.78
CA PHE A 111 17.92 4.09 3.17
C PHE A 111 19.10 4.40 4.08
N ASP A 112 19.19 3.70 5.20
CA ASP A 112 20.30 3.87 6.13
C ASP A 112 20.48 2.62 7.02
N SER A 113 21.71 2.43 7.50
CA SER A 113 22.14 1.38 8.43
C SER A 113 22.09 1.87 9.89
N LEU A 114 20.95 2.42 10.31
CA LEU A 114 20.77 2.86 11.69
C LEU A 114 20.92 1.70 12.69
N ASN A 115 21.39 2.03 13.89
CA ASN A 115 21.56 1.11 15.02
C ASN A 115 22.52 -0.07 14.75
N GLY A 116 23.57 0.16 13.95
CA GLY A 116 24.63 -0.84 13.71
C GLY A 116 24.18 -2.04 12.86
N ASN A 117 23.09 -1.90 12.10
CA ASN A 117 22.65 -2.94 11.17
C ASN A 117 23.68 -3.13 10.05
N LYS A 118 24.03 -4.38 9.71
CA LYS A 118 24.96 -4.69 8.59
C LYS A 118 24.39 -4.38 7.21
N LYS A 119 23.07 -4.13 7.11
CA LYS A 119 22.37 -3.82 5.86
C LYS A 119 21.52 -2.58 6.07
N GLU A 120 21.52 -1.72 5.07
CA GLU A 120 20.62 -0.57 5.02
C GLU A 120 19.17 -1.03 5.01
N LYS A 121 18.31 -0.29 5.70
CA LYS A 121 16.86 -0.48 5.72
C LYS A 121 16.17 0.80 5.25
N LEU A 122 14.93 0.68 4.82
CA LEU A 122 14.09 1.82 4.49
C LEU A 122 13.58 2.48 5.77
N TRP A 123 13.77 3.78 5.92
CA TRP A 123 13.37 4.59 7.07
C TRP A 123 12.55 5.80 6.63
N VAL A 124 11.87 6.40 7.60
CA VAL A 124 11.15 7.67 7.48
C VAL A 124 11.90 8.70 8.33
N ARG A 125 12.07 9.93 7.83
CA ARG A 125 12.58 11.06 8.59
C ARG A 125 11.69 12.29 8.41
N MET A 126 11.66 13.13 9.44
CA MET A 126 10.98 14.42 9.47
C MET A 126 12.04 15.53 9.54
N PRO A 127 12.29 16.26 8.46
CA PRO A 127 13.06 17.49 8.50
C PRO A 127 12.44 18.51 9.47
N ILE A 128 13.23 19.03 10.40
CA ILE A 128 12.77 20.04 11.37
C ILE A 128 13.59 21.34 11.35
N GLY A 129 14.67 21.38 10.56
CA GLY A 129 15.50 22.56 10.42
C GLY A 129 16.83 22.25 9.77
N GLU A 130 17.70 23.26 9.73
CA GLU A 130 19.04 23.19 9.18
C GLU A 130 20.02 23.80 10.21
N ASP A 131 21.18 23.16 10.36
CA ASP A 131 22.32 23.65 11.14
C ASP A 131 23.53 23.74 10.20
N GLY A 132 23.73 24.93 9.63
CA GLY A 132 24.63 25.13 8.49
C GLY A 132 24.19 24.27 7.30
N ASP A 133 25.12 23.45 6.79
CA ASP A 133 24.84 22.53 5.67
C ASP A 133 24.18 21.20 6.11
N LYS A 134 23.88 21.02 7.41
CA LYS A 134 23.30 19.78 7.93
C LYS A 134 21.80 19.93 8.15
N LYS A 135 21.04 19.05 7.50
CA LYS A 135 19.60 18.93 7.73
C LYS A 135 19.33 18.22 9.05
N ILE A 136 18.72 18.92 10.02
CA ILE A 136 18.28 18.33 11.28
C ILE A 136 16.99 17.56 11.02
N CYS A 137 17.01 16.26 11.33
CA CYS A 137 15.88 15.37 11.09
C CYS A 137 15.51 14.58 12.35
N ILE A 138 14.22 14.43 12.61
CA ILE A 138 13.69 13.43 13.54
C ILE A 138 13.50 12.12 12.78
N VAL A 139 14.02 11.02 13.33
CA VAL A 139 13.86 9.68 12.75
C VAL A 139 13.10 8.80 13.75
N PRO A 140 11.81 8.50 13.49
CA PRO A 140 11.06 7.57 14.32
C PRO A 140 11.71 6.18 14.32
N GLN A 141 11.76 5.55 15.49
CA GLN A 141 12.24 4.18 15.63
C GLN A 141 11.21 3.35 16.41
N PRO A 142 10.53 2.36 15.78
CA PRO A 142 10.48 2.04 14.33
C PRO A 142 9.91 3.17 13.43
N PRO A 143 10.11 3.14 12.09
CA PRO A 143 9.82 4.26 11.19
C PRO A 143 8.34 4.66 11.08
N LEU A 144 7.41 3.73 11.35
CA LEU A 144 5.97 3.97 11.40
C LEU A 144 5.44 3.96 12.84
N ASN A 145 6.30 4.09 13.85
CA ASN A 145 5.86 4.21 15.24
C ASN A 145 5.50 5.67 15.57
N LEU A 146 4.56 6.21 14.80
CA LEU A 146 4.05 7.56 14.92
C LEU A 146 2.85 7.51 15.87
N VAL A 147 2.93 8.21 16.99
CA VAL A 147 1.82 8.33 17.93
C VAL A 147 0.93 9.48 17.45
N SER A 148 -0.29 9.17 17.04
CA SER A 148 -1.33 10.17 16.81
C SER A 148 -2.26 10.19 18.02
N VAL A 149 -2.19 11.28 18.79
CA VAL A 149 -3.16 11.59 19.85
C VAL A 149 -4.06 12.72 19.38
N GLU A 150 -5.34 12.63 19.70
CA GLU A 150 -6.27 13.73 19.55
C GLU A 150 -5.95 14.86 20.54
N PRO A 151 -6.45 16.09 20.32
CA PRO A 151 -6.23 17.22 21.24
C PRO A 151 -6.67 16.95 22.69
N ASN A 152 -7.59 15.99 22.90
CA ASN A 152 -8.04 15.55 24.21
C ASN A 152 -7.13 14.51 24.88
N GLY A 153 -5.97 14.19 24.29
CA GLY A 153 -4.99 13.23 24.80
C GLY A 153 -5.34 11.76 24.57
N LYS A 154 -6.47 11.45 23.92
CA LYS A 154 -6.85 10.08 23.58
C LYS A 154 -6.16 9.62 22.30
N ALA A 155 -5.97 8.32 22.16
CA ALA A 155 -5.52 7.72 20.91
C ALA A 155 -6.47 8.10 19.76
N THR A 156 -5.90 8.40 18.59
CA THR A 156 -6.68 8.71 17.39
C THR A 156 -7.58 7.54 16.99
N ASP A 157 -8.87 7.80 16.84
CA ASP A 157 -9.81 6.85 16.23
C ASP A 157 -9.69 6.91 14.70
N TYR A 158 -8.80 6.08 14.16
CA TYR A 158 -8.57 6.00 12.73
C TYR A 158 -9.79 5.50 11.94
N LEU A 159 -10.69 4.73 12.54
CA LEU A 159 -11.91 4.28 11.87
C LEU A 159 -12.85 5.47 11.64
N LEU A 160 -12.98 6.34 12.65
CA LEU A 160 -13.76 7.57 12.54
C LEU A 160 -13.16 8.51 11.49
N LYS A 161 -11.85 8.78 11.55
CA LYS A 161 -11.19 9.65 10.56
C LYS A 161 -11.27 9.14 9.13
N VAL A 162 -11.08 7.83 8.93
CA VAL A 162 -11.21 7.21 7.60
C VAL A 162 -12.63 7.36 7.05
N ARG A 163 -13.66 7.31 7.92
CA ARG A 163 -15.05 7.57 7.52
C ARG A 163 -15.30 9.03 7.18
N GLU A 164 -14.76 9.97 7.95
CA GLU A 164 -14.86 11.41 7.66
C GLU A 164 -14.27 11.71 6.28
N ILE A 165 -13.06 11.23 6.01
CA ILE A 165 -12.39 11.44 4.72
C ILE A 165 -13.15 10.79 3.57
N ALA A 166 -13.74 9.62 3.79
CA ALA A 166 -14.58 8.97 2.80
C ALA A 166 -15.81 9.84 2.48
N SER A 167 -16.51 10.34 3.50
CA SER A 167 -17.65 11.25 3.34
C SER A 167 -17.27 12.54 2.61
N ASP A 168 -16.14 13.16 2.96
CA ASP A 168 -15.63 14.38 2.30
C ASP A 168 -15.32 14.16 0.81
N ARG A 169 -14.97 12.93 0.43
CA ARG A 169 -14.74 12.51 -0.97
C ARG A 169 -16.01 12.04 -1.68
N GLY A 170 -17.19 12.19 -1.06
CA GLY A 170 -18.46 11.71 -1.62
C GLY A 170 -18.60 10.19 -1.65
N ILE A 171 -17.86 9.47 -0.81
CA ILE A 171 -17.93 8.01 -0.70
C ILE A 171 -18.93 7.64 0.40
N ASP A 172 -20.18 7.37 0.01
CA ASP A 172 -21.24 6.97 0.94
C ASP A 172 -20.94 5.65 1.69
N SER A 173 -20.16 4.77 1.06
CA SER A 173 -19.79 3.48 1.64
C SER A 173 -18.41 3.05 1.17
N ILE A 174 -17.43 3.11 2.07
CA ILE A 174 -16.07 2.59 1.86
C ILE A 174 -16.10 1.12 1.42
N PHE A 175 -17.05 0.35 1.96
CA PHE A 175 -17.27 -1.04 1.54
C PHE A 175 -17.66 -1.13 0.06
N LYS A 176 -18.72 -0.44 -0.37
CA LYS A 176 -19.16 -0.49 -1.77
C LYS A 176 -18.06 0.01 -2.70
N TYR A 177 -17.35 1.05 -2.28
CA TYR A 177 -16.21 1.58 -3.02
C TYR A 177 -15.12 0.52 -3.24
N ILE A 178 -14.70 -0.19 -2.19
CA ILE A 178 -13.73 -1.29 -2.32
C ILE A 178 -14.29 -2.45 -3.15
N GLN A 179 -15.56 -2.80 -2.98
CA GLN A 179 -16.22 -3.89 -3.71
C GLN A 179 -16.31 -3.61 -5.21
N GLU A 180 -16.63 -2.37 -5.60
CA GLU A 180 -16.69 -1.94 -6.99
C GLU A 180 -15.33 -2.02 -7.68
N ILE A 181 -14.27 -1.60 -6.98
CA ILE A 181 -12.90 -1.70 -7.50
C ILE A 181 -12.43 -3.17 -7.59
N ALA A 182 -12.76 -4.00 -6.60
CA ALA A 182 -12.45 -5.44 -6.69
C ALA A 182 -13.11 -6.10 -7.92
N ASN A 183 -14.27 -5.58 -8.34
CA ASN A 183 -14.95 -6.03 -9.55
C ASN A 183 -14.34 -5.51 -10.86
N GLU A 184 -13.43 -4.51 -10.84
CA GLU A 184 -12.72 -4.05 -12.04
C GLU A 184 -11.94 -5.19 -12.71
N ARG A 185 -11.30 -6.07 -11.91
CA ARG A 185 -10.60 -7.25 -12.43
C ARG A 185 -11.53 -8.14 -13.25
N ASN A 186 -12.71 -8.44 -12.73
CA ASN A 186 -13.68 -9.30 -13.41
C ASN A 186 -14.21 -8.64 -14.69
N LYS A 187 -14.42 -7.32 -14.65
CA LYS A 187 -14.77 -6.54 -15.85
C LYS A 187 -13.68 -6.62 -16.92
N MET A 188 -12.40 -6.65 -16.57
CA MET A 188 -11.32 -6.76 -17.55
C MET A 188 -11.17 -8.18 -18.14
N LEU A 189 -11.43 -9.22 -17.34
CA LEU A 189 -11.24 -10.61 -17.75
C LEU A 189 -12.42 -11.19 -18.55
N TYR A 190 -13.64 -10.75 -18.25
CA TYR A 190 -14.84 -11.36 -18.79
C TYR A 190 -15.60 -10.39 -19.68
N ALA A 191 -16.09 -10.90 -20.81
CA ALA A 191 -17.02 -10.16 -21.64
C ALA A 191 -18.28 -9.84 -20.83
N SER A 192 -18.76 -8.60 -20.96
CA SER A 192 -20.10 -8.26 -20.50
C SER A 192 -21.13 -8.82 -21.49
N ASN A 193 -22.40 -8.89 -21.08
CA ASN A 193 -23.50 -9.30 -21.97
C ASN A 193 -23.67 -8.39 -23.19
N SER A 194 -23.02 -7.22 -23.21
CA SER A 194 -23.18 -6.17 -24.23
C SER A 194 -21.91 -5.86 -25.04
N SER A 195 -20.71 -6.18 -24.53
CA SER A 195 -19.44 -5.88 -25.22
C SER A 195 -18.22 -6.58 -24.63
N VAL A 196 -17.18 -6.75 -25.45
CA VAL A 196 -15.82 -7.02 -24.97
C VAL A 196 -15.28 -5.76 -24.30
N SER A 197 -14.60 -5.91 -23.16
CA SER A 197 -14.00 -4.81 -22.42
C SER A 197 -12.93 -4.13 -23.24
N LYS A 198 -13.05 -2.80 -23.40
CA LYS A 198 -12.07 -1.96 -24.09
C LYS A 198 -11.36 -1.09 -23.06
N VAL A 199 -10.04 -1.08 -23.10
CA VAL A 199 -9.25 -0.14 -22.30
C VAL A 199 -9.07 1.14 -23.11
N THR A 200 -9.82 2.19 -22.78
CA THR A 200 -9.80 3.47 -23.51
C THR A 200 -8.52 4.27 -23.24
N ASN A 201 -7.94 4.15 -22.04
CA ASN A 201 -6.72 4.86 -21.65
C ASN A 201 -5.76 3.92 -20.89
N ILE A 202 -4.93 3.18 -21.62
CA ILE A 202 -4.01 2.22 -21.02
C ILE A 202 -2.94 2.89 -20.14
N ASP A 203 -2.46 4.07 -20.52
CA ASP A 203 -1.41 4.76 -19.76
C ASP A 203 -1.89 5.18 -18.37
N GLU A 204 -3.14 5.62 -18.24
CA GLU A 204 -3.76 5.94 -16.95
C GLU A 204 -3.92 4.69 -16.07
N VAL A 205 -4.39 3.59 -16.65
CA VAL A 205 -4.53 2.30 -15.95
C VAL A 205 -3.18 1.79 -15.46
N LEU A 206 -2.15 1.81 -16.31
CA LEU A 206 -0.79 1.43 -15.91
C LEU A 206 -0.27 2.36 -14.82
N THR A 207 -0.44 3.68 -14.97
CA THR A 207 0.02 4.65 -13.97
C THR A 207 -0.62 4.41 -12.60
N LYS A 208 -1.94 4.19 -12.55
CA LYS A 208 -2.69 3.88 -11.31
C LYS A 208 -2.14 2.63 -10.61
N HIS A 209 -2.10 1.50 -11.33
CA HIS A 209 -1.76 0.22 -10.70
C HIS A 209 -0.26 0.06 -10.42
N LEU A 210 0.61 0.57 -11.29
CA LEU A 210 2.06 0.51 -11.06
C LEU A 210 2.50 1.43 -9.92
N SER A 211 1.87 2.61 -9.79
CA SER A 211 2.14 3.50 -8.65
C SER A 211 1.68 2.89 -7.34
N SER A 212 0.51 2.22 -7.34
CA SER A 212 -0.01 1.49 -6.19
C SER A 212 0.88 0.31 -5.81
N ALA A 213 1.32 -0.49 -6.79
CA ALA A 213 2.26 -1.59 -6.56
C ALA A 213 3.60 -1.10 -5.97
N TYR A 214 4.14 -0.01 -6.51
CA TYR A 214 5.35 0.62 -6.00
C TYR A 214 5.18 1.12 -4.55
N ARG A 215 4.07 1.82 -4.26
CA ARG A 215 3.72 2.27 -2.90
C ARG A 215 3.60 1.09 -1.94
N ASN A 216 3.00 -0.01 -2.38
CA ASN A 216 2.87 -1.23 -1.59
C ASN A 216 4.24 -1.86 -1.30
N HIS A 217 5.21 -1.78 -2.23
CA HIS A 217 6.59 -2.21 -1.97
C HIS A 217 7.32 -1.35 -0.92
N LEU A 218 7.08 -0.04 -0.90
CA LEU A 218 7.58 0.84 0.17
C LEU A 218 7.01 0.43 1.53
N ILE A 219 5.69 0.28 1.62
CA ILE A 219 5.00 -0.13 2.85
C ILE A 219 5.46 -1.52 3.30
N TYR A 220 5.61 -2.45 2.36
CA TYR A 220 6.16 -3.78 2.62
C TYR A 220 7.55 -3.69 3.28
N LEU A 221 8.47 -2.88 2.76
CA LEU A 221 9.79 -2.71 3.36
C LEU A 221 9.73 -2.08 4.75
N LEU A 222 8.89 -1.06 4.93
CA LEU A 222 8.68 -0.39 6.22
C LEU A 222 8.12 -1.36 7.28
N ILE A 223 7.41 -2.41 6.90
CA ILE A 223 6.89 -3.43 7.82
C ILE A 223 7.87 -4.60 7.96
N ASP A 224 8.31 -5.20 6.85
CA ASP A 224 9.08 -6.44 6.83
C ASP A 224 10.48 -6.27 7.42
N GLN A 225 11.10 -5.09 7.34
CA GLN A 225 12.47 -4.87 7.82
C GLN A 225 12.55 -4.46 9.31
N HIS A 226 11.41 -4.11 9.92
CA HIS A 226 11.35 -3.45 11.22
C HIS A 226 10.56 -4.26 12.26
N ALA A 227 10.71 -3.89 13.53
CA ALA A 227 9.92 -4.48 14.60
C ALA A 227 8.44 -4.11 14.49
N HIS A 228 7.61 -4.62 15.40
CA HIS A 228 6.19 -4.26 15.48
C HIS A 228 6.02 -2.73 15.68
N GLN A 229 5.01 -2.13 15.03
CA GLN A 229 4.81 -0.67 14.99
C GLN A 229 3.34 -0.36 15.24
N ASN A 230 3.05 0.62 16.10
CA ASN A 230 1.68 0.89 16.56
C ASN A 230 0.74 1.30 15.40
N LEU A 231 1.17 2.22 14.53
CA LEU A 231 0.36 2.67 13.41
C LEU A 231 -0.03 1.52 12.46
N VAL A 232 0.88 0.55 12.28
CA VAL A 232 0.62 -0.61 11.42
C VAL A 232 -0.45 -1.52 12.05
N GLN A 233 -0.43 -1.68 13.37
CA GLN A 233 -1.47 -2.43 14.09
C GLN A 233 -2.82 -1.73 14.01
N GLU A 234 -2.86 -0.42 14.28
CA GLU A 234 -4.09 0.39 14.22
C GLU A 234 -4.68 0.38 12.80
N ALA A 235 -3.84 0.55 11.78
CA ALA A 235 -4.25 0.47 10.38
C ALA A 235 -4.81 -0.91 10.02
N LEU A 236 -4.18 -1.99 10.49
CA LEU A 236 -4.65 -3.35 10.26
C LEU A 236 -6.03 -3.58 10.89
N ASP A 237 -6.23 -3.12 12.13
CA ASP A 237 -7.51 -3.31 12.83
C ASP A 237 -8.65 -2.56 12.12
N VAL A 238 -8.41 -1.32 11.67
CA VAL A 238 -9.39 -0.57 10.86
C VAL A 238 -9.69 -1.28 9.55
N PHE A 239 -8.65 -1.75 8.84
CA PHE A 239 -8.82 -2.45 7.58
C PHE A 239 -9.65 -3.74 7.75
N LEU A 240 -9.41 -4.51 8.81
CA LEU A 240 -10.17 -5.72 9.10
C LEU A 240 -11.65 -5.44 9.44
N ILE A 241 -11.94 -4.31 10.11
CA ILE A 241 -13.34 -3.88 10.35
C ILE A 241 -14.04 -3.56 9.03
N ILE A 242 -13.34 -2.89 8.10
CA ILE A 242 -13.87 -2.60 6.76
C ILE A 242 -14.12 -3.91 6.00
N LEU A 243 -13.14 -4.82 5.99
CA LEU A 243 -13.23 -6.13 5.34
C LEU A 243 -14.36 -7.00 5.89
N LYS A 244 -14.54 -7.04 7.21
CA LYS A 244 -15.62 -7.83 7.83
C LYS A 244 -17.00 -7.42 7.30
N ARG A 245 -17.23 -6.12 7.08
CA ARG A 245 -18.49 -5.63 6.51
C ARG A 245 -18.66 -5.99 5.02
N ILE A 246 -17.56 -6.28 4.31
CA ILE A 246 -17.58 -6.79 2.94
C ILE A 246 -18.09 -8.22 2.95
N ASP A 247 -17.53 -9.07 3.82
CA ASP A 247 -17.89 -10.48 3.94
C ASP A 247 -19.34 -10.68 4.44
N GLU A 248 -19.80 -9.89 5.42
CA GLU A 248 -21.13 -10.03 6.05
C GLU A 248 -22.33 -9.70 5.15
N LYS A 249 -22.14 -9.03 4.01
CA LYS A 249 -23.21 -8.68 3.07
C LYS A 249 -23.25 -9.59 1.84
N GLU A 250 -22.41 -10.61 1.80
CA GLU A 250 -22.41 -11.66 0.76
C GLU A 250 -23.17 -12.93 1.17
N THR A 251 -23.71 -12.96 2.41
CA THR A 251 -24.68 -13.95 2.91
C THR A 251 -26.04 -13.31 3.08
#